data_AF-A0A2E4FSY6-F1
#
_entry.id   AF-A0A2E4FSY6-F1
#
_cell.length_a   1.000
_cell.length_b   1.000
_cell.length_c   1.000
_cell.angle_alpha   90.00
_cell.angle_beta   90.00
_cell.angle_gamma   90.00
#
_symmetry.space_group_name_H-M   'P 1'
#
loop_
_entity.id
_entity.type
_entity.pdbx_description
1 polymer ?
#
loop_
_entity_poly.entity_id
_entity_poly.type
_entity_poly.pdbx_seq_one_letter_code
_entity_poly.pdbx_strand_id
1 'polypeptide(L)'
;MSGDVSRVARGEATVQPGSNMHAFHPLVADWFKRRFASATPLQLEAWPRIEAGDDVLVSAPTGSGKTLAAFLVCLGRLLVAGLA
;
A
#
# COMPACT_ATOMS: atom_id res chain seq x y z
N MET A 1 4.05 -30.32 8.46
CA MET A 1 4.19 -29.20 7.51
C MET A 1 4.63 -27.99 8.29
N SER A 2 5.94 -27.76 8.32
CA SER A 2 6.58 -26.65 9.03
C SER A 2 6.45 -25.41 8.14
N GLY A 3 5.58 -24.47 8.53
CA GLY A 3 5.48 -23.18 7.87
C GLY A 3 6.69 -22.35 8.27
N ASP A 4 7.50 -21.96 7.29
CA ASP A 4 8.68 -21.15 7.51
C ASP A 4 8.26 -19.69 7.81
N VAL A 5 8.24 -19.33 9.11
CA VAL A 5 7.92 -17.97 9.60
C VAL A 5 9.13 -17.01 9.47
N SER A 6 10.21 -17.44 8.81
CA SER A 6 11.50 -16.74 8.85
C SER A 6 11.61 -15.47 8.01
N ARG A 7 10.61 -15.12 7.19
CA ARG A 7 10.64 -13.86 6.42
C ARG A 7 9.92 -12.71 7.13
N VAL A 8 10.23 -12.52 8.41
CA VAL A 8 10.06 -11.21 9.06
C VAL A 8 11.02 -10.27 8.34
N ALA A 9 10.52 -9.50 7.38
CA ALA A 9 11.26 -8.40 6.79
C ALA A 9 11.52 -7.35 7.88
N ARG A 10 12.59 -7.55 8.66
CA ARG A 10 13.38 -6.43 9.21
C ARG A 10 14.09 -5.78 8.02
N GLY A 11 13.31 -5.20 7.12
CA GLY A 11 13.81 -4.50 5.96
C GLY A 11 13.96 -3.05 6.32
N GLU A 12 15.19 -2.58 6.41
CA GLU A 12 15.54 -1.22 6.00
C GLU A 12 15.15 -1.09 4.53
N ALA A 13 13.86 -0.93 4.25
CA ALA A 13 13.39 -0.69 2.90
C ALA A 13 13.97 0.67 2.51
N THR A 14 14.93 0.65 1.58
CA THR A 14 15.40 1.88 0.93
C THR A 14 14.19 2.47 0.20
N VAL A 15 13.50 3.39 0.87
CA VAL A 15 12.36 4.12 0.33
C VAL A 15 12.91 4.94 -0.83
N GLN A 16 12.61 4.54 -2.07
CA GLN A 16 12.85 5.37 -3.24
C GLN A 16 11.93 6.61 -3.11
N PRO A 17 12.47 7.83 -2.96
CA PRO A 17 11.64 9.02 -2.84
C PRO A 17 11.15 9.38 -4.24
N GLY A 18 9.93 8.96 -4.55
CA GLY A 18 9.27 9.31 -5.81
C GLY A 18 8.24 8.30 -6.24
N SER A 19 6.97 8.70 -6.17
CA SER A 19 5.89 8.31 -7.08
C SER A 19 5.32 6.88 -7.07
N ASN A 20 4.98 6.33 -5.91
CA ASN A 20 4.17 5.10 -5.83
C ASN A 20 2.67 5.29 -6.20
N MET A 21 2.23 6.51 -6.52
CA MET A 21 0.85 6.76 -6.96
C MET A 21 0.57 6.38 -8.42
N HIS A 22 1.60 6.10 -9.23
CA HIS A 22 1.39 5.62 -10.61
C HIS A 22 0.79 4.21 -10.67
N ALA A 23 0.81 3.45 -9.57
CA ALA A 23 0.19 2.13 -9.48
C ALA A 23 -1.35 2.19 -9.33
N PHE A 24 -1.89 3.32 -8.87
CA PHE A 24 -3.34 3.47 -8.68
C PHE A 24 -4.01 4.03 -9.92
N HIS A 25 -5.25 3.59 -10.16
CA HIS A 25 -6.14 4.20 -11.15
C HIS A 25 -6.22 5.74 -10.91
N PRO A 26 -6.21 6.58 -11.97
CA PRO A 26 -6.15 8.04 -11.84
C PRO A 26 -7.20 8.64 -10.88
N LEU A 27 -8.44 8.11 -10.90
CA LEU A 27 -9.51 8.55 -9.99
C LEU A 27 -9.14 8.38 -8.51
N VAL A 28 -8.49 7.26 -8.16
CA VAL A 28 -8.05 6.97 -6.79
C VAL A 28 -6.87 7.87 -6.40
N ALA A 29 -5.91 8.02 -7.30
CA ALA A 29 -4.75 8.88 -7.09
C ALA A 29 -5.18 10.35 -6.88
N ASP A 30 -6.11 10.85 -7.69
CA ASP A 30 -6.59 12.23 -7.59
C ASP A 30 -7.45 12.47 -6.36
N TRP A 31 -8.31 11.51 -5.98
CA TRP A 31 -9.02 11.57 -4.72
C TRP A 31 -8.04 11.63 -3.53
N PHE A 32 -7.01 10.79 -3.54
CA PHE A 32 -6.01 10.75 -2.48
C PHE A 32 -5.29 12.10 -2.34
N LYS A 33 -4.80 12.67 -3.45
CA LYS A 33 -4.12 13.99 -3.49
C LYS A 33 -5.00 15.12 -2.97
N ARG A 34 -6.31 15.08 -3.22
CA ARG A 34 -7.25 16.10 -2.70
C ARG A 34 -7.51 15.94 -1.21
N ARG A 35 -7.46 14.72 -0.68
CA ARG A 35 -7.88 14.40 0.69
C ARG A 35 -6.75 14.42 1.71
N PHE A 36 -5.53 14.14 1.28
CA PHE A 36 -4.35 14.00 2.14
C PHE A 36 -3.18 14.80 1.59
N ALA A 37 -2.35 15.36 2.50
CA ALA A 37 -1.16 16.12 2.10
C ALA A 37 -0.10 15.23 1.43
N SER A 38 0.10 14.02 1.95
CA SER A 38 1.04 13.03 1.41
C SER A 38 0.73 11.63 1.94
N ALA A 39 1.30 10.62 1.29
CA ALA A 39 1.29 9.25 1.77
C ALA A 39 2.28 9.07 2.94
N THR A 40 1.91 8.24 3.92
CA THR A 40 2.80 7.90 5.03
C THR A 40 3.92 6.96 4.56
N PRO A 41 5.08 6.90 5.25
CA PRO A 41 6.15 5.95 4.91
C PRO A 41 5.65 4.50 4.85
N LEU A 42 4.76 4.14 5.78
CA LEU A 42 4.10 2.84 5.81
C LEU A 42 3.31 2.56 4.53
N GLN A 43 2.53 3.53 4.05
CA GLN A 43 1.74 3.38 2.82
C GLN A 43 2.65 3.23 1.60
N LEU A 44 3.70 4.05 1.53
CA LEU A 44 4.69 3.98 0.44
C LEU A 44 5.39 2.62 0.40
N GLU A 45 5.71 2.01 1.54
CA GLU A 45 6.31 0.68 1.59
C GLU A 45 5.30 -0.44 1.28
N ALA A 46 4.07 -0.32 1.80
CA ALA A 46 3.07 -1.38 1.68
C ALA A 46 2.47 -1.50 0.27
N TRP A 47 2.13 -0.38 -0.37
CA TRP A 47 1.36 -0.41 -1.62
C TRP A 47 2.03 -1.20 -2.76
N PRO A 48 3.33 -1.06 -3.06
CA PRO A 48 3.95 -1.86 -4.12
C PRO A 48 3.87 -3.37 -3.88
N ARG A 49 4.01 -3.80 -2.62
CA ARG A 49 3.95 -5.23 -2.25
C ARG A 49 2.52 -5.77 -2.31
N ILE A 50 1.56 -5.02 -1.77
CA ILE A 50 0.15 -5.43 -1.80
C ILE A 50 -0.34 -5.48 -3.27
N GLU A 51 0.02 -4.49 -4.10
CA GLU A 51 -0.34 -4.47 -5.52
C GLU A 51 0.28 -5.64 -6.30
N ALA A 52 1.52 -6.02 -6.00
CA ALA A 52 2.16 -7.21 -6.57
C ALA A 52 1.49 -8.54 -6.18
N GLY A 53 0.57 -8.52 -5.22
CA GLY A 53 -0.14 -9.70 -4.73
C GLY A 53 0.57 -10.42 -3.60
N ASP A 54 1.60 -9.82 -3.00
CA ASP A 54 2.30 -10.38 -1.85
C ASP A 54 1.43 -10.34 -0.58
N ASP A 55 1.56 -11.37 0.27
CA ASP A 55 1.05 -11.31 1.64
C ASP A 55 1.89 -10.33 2.49
N VAL A 56 1.24 -9.31 3.03
CA VAL A 56 1.90 -8.23 3.79
C VAL A 56 1.37 -8.16 5.22
N LEU A 57 2.24 -8.44 6.19
CA LEU A 57 1.98 -8.17 7.61
C LEU A 57 2.49 -6.77 7.97
N VAL A 58 1.59 -5.88 8.37
CA VAL A 58 1.93 -4.53 8.82
C VAL A 58 1.84 -4.42 10.34
N SER A 59 2.94 -3.98 10.97
CA SER A 59 2.96 -3.57 12.39
C SER A 59 3.39 -2.11 12.49
N ALA A 60 2.47 -1.23 12.88
CA ALA A 60 2.71 0.20 13.03
C ALA A 60 1.77 0.81 14.09
N PRO A 61 2.15 1.94 14.72
CA PRO A 61 1.30 2.63 15.68
C PRO A 61 -0.11 2.98 15.18
N THR A 62 -1.00 3.35 16.10
CA THR A 62 -2.25 4.03 15.74
C THR A 62 -1.94 5.38 15.06
N GLY A 63 -2.82 5.83 14.17
CA GLY A 63 -2.59 7.05 13.39
C GLY A 63 -1.62 6.93 12.20
N SER A 64 -0.86 5.85 12.04
CA SER A 64 0.10 5.68 10.91
C SER A 64 -0.54 5.43 9.54
N GLY A 65 -1.87 5.40 9.44
CA GLY A 65 -2.58 5.22 8.18
C GLY A 65 -2.66 3.78 7.65
N LYS A 66 -2.42 2.75 8.50
CA LYS A 66 -2.43 1.32 8.11
C LYS A 66 -3.74 0.83 7.49
N THR A 67 -4.89 1.32 7.97
CA THR A 67 -6.19 0.99 7.39
C THR A 67 -6.28 1.48 5.95
N LEU A 68 -5.91 2.73 5.71
CA LEU A 68 -5.92 3.29 4.37
C LEU A 68 -4.89 2.59 3.46
N ALA A 69 -3.73 2.19 4.01
CA ALA A 69 -2.73 1.43 3.26
C ALA A 69 -3.31 0.14 2.66
N ALA A 70 -4.02 -0.65 3.46
CA ALA A 70 -4.64 -1.90 3.00
C ALA A 70 -5.87 -1.66 2.11
N PHE A 71 -6.80 -0.81 2.56
CA PHE A 71 -8.10 -0.67 1.89
C PHE A 71 -8.03 0.08 0.55
N LEU A 72 -7.09 1.02 0.39
CA LEU A 72 -7.01 1.80 -0.86
C LEU A 72 -6.66 0.91 -2.06
N VAL A 73 -5.82 -0.11 -1.87
CA VAL A 73 -5.50 -1.12 -2.89
C VAL A 73 -6.73 -1.93 -3.26
N CYS A 74 -7.48 -2.42 -2.26
CA CYS A 74 -8.72 -3.15 -2.51
C CYS A 74 -9.74 -2.32 -3.30
N LEU A 75 -9.91 -1.04 -2.93
CA LEU A 75 -10.81 -0.12 -3.65
C LEU A 75 -10.33 0.16 -5.08
N GLY A 76 -9.02 0.32 -5.28
CA GLY A 76 -8.43 0.47 -6.61
C GLY A 76 -8.73 -0.72 -7.52
N ARG A 77 -8.56 -1.94 -7.00
CA ARG A 77 -8.87 -3.18 -7.74
C ARG A 77 -10.35 -3.30 -8.08
N LEU A 78 -11.25 -3.01 -7.13
CA LEU A 78 -12.69 -3.01 -7.36
C LEU A 78 -13.11 -1.99 -8.42
N LEU A 79 -12.52 -0.80 -8.39
CA LEU A 79 -12.80 0.23 -9.39
C LEU A 79 -12.38 -0.23 -10.79
N VAL A 80 -11.16 -0.77 -10.94
CA VAL A 80 -10.68 -1.27 -12.24
C VAL A 80 -11.55 -2.42 -12.73
N ALA A 81 -11.93 -3.35 -11.85
CA ALA A 81 -12.81 -4.46 -12.19
C ALA A 81 -14.22 -4.00 -12.63
N GLY A 82 -14.75 -2.93 -12.05
CA GLY A 82 -16.05 -2.38 -12.42
C GLY A 82 -16.06 -1.48 -13.67
N LEU A 83 -14.89 -1.11 -14.18
CA LEU A 83 -14.72 -0.35 -15.43
C LEU A 83 -14.51 -1.25 -16.65
N ALA A 84 -14.23 -2.54 -16.42
CA ALA A 84 -14.09 -3.58 -17.45
C ALA A 84 -15.46 -4.16 -17.85
#